data_AF-A0A972MMW5-F1
#
_entry.id   AF-A0A972MMW5-F1
#
_cell.length_a   1.000
_cell.length_b   1.000
_cell.length_c   1.000
_cell.angle_alpha   90.00
_cell.angle_beta   90.00
_cell.angle_gamma   90.00
#
_symmetry.space_group_name_H-M   'P 1'
#
loop_
_entity.id
_entity.type
_entity.pdbx_description
1 polymer ?
#
loop_
_entity_poly.entity_id
_entity_poly.type
_entity_poly.pdbx_seq_one_letter_code
_entity_poly.pdbx_strand_id
1 'polypeptide(L)'
;MRRSGFTMIELIFVIVILGILAAVALPKFIGVTEQAKEGNLKAFVGTLNRTVGPTLWSKSMARGQKGNISGITDDLTRYTEIPEGNTSAPDFSKCTTTAGSSSDAFMEYKIGDTEYKIVCREGNETDAPRFGLYIKNGNSWEASIDIPSS
;
A
#
# COMPACT_ATOMS: atom_id res chain seq x y z
N MET A 1 58.67 -8.04 -21.74
CA MET A 1 57.29 -7.49 -21.67
C MET A 1 57.27 -6.39 -20.62
N ARG A 2 57.07 -5.14 -21.03
CA ARG A 2 56.90 -4.01 -20.10
C ARG A 2 55.51 -4.14 -19.48
N ARG A 3 55.42 -4.52 -18.20
CA ARG A 3 54.17 -4.37 -17.44
C ARG A 3 54.01 -2.88 -17.15
N SER A 4 53.13 -2.21 -17.89
CA SER A 4 52.66 -0.88 -17.50
C SER A 4 51.80 -1.06 -16.26
N GLY A 5 52.39 -0.80 -15.09
CA GLY A 5 51.64 -0.81 -13.83
C GLY A 5 50.68 0.36 -13.80
N PHE A 6 49.44 0.11 -13.38
CA PHE A 6 48.46 1.16 -13.12
C PHE A 6 49.03 2.14 -12.09
N THR A 7 48.91 3.44 -12.34
CA THR A 7 49.46 4.43 -11.40
C THR A 7 48.57 4.53 -10.16
N MET A 8 49.16 4.78 -8.98
CA MET A 8 48.36 5.00 -7.77
C MET A 8 47.39 6.18 -7.93
N ILE A 9 47.79 7.21 -8.70
CA ILE A 9 46.96 8.39 -8.94
C ILE A 9 45.72 8.08 -9.80
N GLU A 10 45.82 7.19 -10.78
CA GLU A 10 44.65 6.75 -11.55
C GLU A 10 43.64 6.03 -10.66
N LEU A 11 44.11 5.19 -9.72
CA LEU A 11 43.22 4.49 -8.81
C LEU A 11 42.51 5.47 -7.86
N ILE A 12 43.24 6.47 -7.36
CA ILE A 12 42.70 7.52 -6.49
C ILE A 12 41.63 8.33 -7.25
N PHE A 13 41.88 8.71 -8.50
CA PHE A 13 40.92 9.51 -9.26
C PHE A 13 39.63 8.71 -9.54
N VAL A 14 39.74 7.41 -9.81
CA VAL A 14 38.58 6.53 -10.01
C VAL A 14 37.70 6.46 -8.76
N ILE A 15 38.28 6.20 -7.58
CA ILE A 15 37.48 6.11 -6.35
C ILE A 15 36.88 7.47 -5.95
N VAL A 16 37.55 8.59 -6.27
CA VAL A 16 37.01 9.94 -6.04
C VAL A 16 35.80 10.19 -6.94
N ILE A 17 35.89 9.88 -8.24
CA ILE A 17 34.75 10.02 -9.16
C ILE A 17 33.60 9.11 -8.73
N LEU A 18 33.87 7.84 -8.41
CA LEU A 18 32.85 6.90 -7.94
C LEU A 18 32.21 7.38 -6.63
N GLY A 19 32.99 7.98 -5.72
CA GLY A 19 32.47 8.58 -4.49
C GLY A 19 31.49 9.72 -4.73
N ILE A 20 31.80 10.64 -5.65
CA ILE A 20 30.92 11.77 -6.00
C ILE A 20 29.64 11.26 -6.68
N LEU A 21 29.76 10.33 -7.63
CA LEU A 21 28.59 9.75 -8.32
C LEU A 21 27.67 9.01 -7.35
N ALA A 22 28.24 8.24 -6.41
CA ALA A 22 27.47 7.55 -5.39
C ALA A 22 26.73 8.52 -4.46
N ALA A 23 27.39 9.60 -4.02
CA ALA A 23 26.80 10.60 -3.13
C ALA A 23 25.55 11.29 -3.73
N VAL A 24 25.53 11.52 -5.04
CA VAL A 24 24.39 12.15 -5.73
C VAL A 24 23.30 11.14 -6.10
N ALA A 25 23.66 9.89 -6.43
CA ALA A 25 22.72 8.87 -6.87
C ALA A 25 21.88 8.25 -5.73
N LEU A 26 22.49 8.02 -4.57
CA LEU A 26 21.84 7.38 -3.41
C LEU A 26 20.54 8.06 -2.93
N PRO A 27 20.50 9.38 -2.66
CA PRO A 27 19.30 10.02 -2.15
C PRO A 27 18.13 9.97 -3.14
N LYS A 28 18.41 10.04 -4.46
CA LYS A 28 17.37 9.91 -5.48
C LYS A 28 16.78 8.50 -5.54
N PHE A 29 17.60 7.48 -5.34
CA PHE A 29 17.16 6.08 -5.39
C PHE A 29 16.15 5.74 -4.28
N ILE A 30 16.32 6.32 -3.08
CA ILE A 30 15.40 6.13 -1.96
C ILE A 30 14.00 6.69 -2.30
N GLY A 31 13.93 7.93 -2.79
CA GLY A 31 12.64 8.55 -3.14
C GLY A 31 11.88 7.82 -4.26
N VAL A 32 12.58 7.28 -5.25
CA VAL A 32 11.95 6.47 -6.32
C VAL A 32 11.36 5.17 -5.77
N THR A 33 12.04 4.54 -4.82
CA THR A 33 11.57 3.30 -4.19
C THR A 33 10.29 3.54 -3.38
N GLU A 34 10.22 4.65 -2.64
CA GLU A 34 9.02 5.02 -1.87
C GLU A 34 7.83 5.32 -2.80
N GLN A 35 8.05 6.07 -3.88
CA GLN A 35 7.00 6.34 -4.89
C GLN A 35 6.50 5.06 -5.56
N ALA A 36 7.38 4.10 -5.85
CA ALA A 36 7.00 2.81 -6.40
C ALA A 36 6.13 2.01 -5.41
N LYS A 37 6.48 2.01 -4.11
CA LYS A 37 5.68 1.38 -3.06
C LYS A 37 4.30 2.02 -2.91
N GLU A 38 4.22 3.35 -2.96
CA GLU A 38 2.94 4.06 -2.93
C GLU A 38 2.07 3.71 -4.16
N GLY A 39 2.67 3.66 -5.35
CA GLY A 39 2.00 3.23 -6.58
C GLY A 39 1.44 1.81 -6.47
N ASN A 40 2.22 0.89 -5.92
CA ASN A 40 1.78 -0.50 -5.67
C ASN A 40 0.62 -0.54 -4.66
N LEU A 41 0.66 0.28 -3.60
CA LEU A 41 -0.42 0.35 -2.61
C LEU A 41 -1.73 0.86 -3.23
N LYS A 42 -1.66 1.88 -4.09
CA LYS A 42 -2.82 2.38 -4.86
C LYS A 42 -3.38 1.32 -5.79
N ALA A 43 -2.51 0.62 -6.53
CA ALA A 43 -2.92 -0.48 -7.41
C ALA A 43 -3.58 -1.63 -6.64
N PHE A 44 -3.04 -1.94 -5.45
CA PHE A 44 -3.59 -2.94 -4.55
C PHE A 44 -5.00 -2.57 -4.07
N VAL A 45 -5.25 -1.32 -3.64
CA VAL A 45 -6.62 -0.86 -3.31
C VAL A 45 -7.55 -0.92 -4.52
N GLY A 46 -7.04 -0.66 -5.73
CA GLY A 46 -7.78 -0.89 -6.97
C GLY A 46 -8.17 -2.37 -7.16
N THR A 47 -7.27 -3.29 -6.84
CA THR A 47 -7.50 -4.74 -6.89
C THR A 47 -8.52 -5.17 -5.84
N LEU A 48 -8.44 -4.62 -4.63
CA LEU A 48 -9.45 -4.85 -3.58
C LEU A 48 -10.84 -4.47 -4.06
N ASN A 49 -11.00 -3.31 -4.71
CA ASN A 49 -12.30 -2.86 -5.22
C ASN A 49 -12.83 -3.65 -6.42
N ARG A 50 -11.95 -4.18 -7.28
CA ARG A 50 -12.35 -4.85 -8.53
C ARG A 50 -12.53 -6.36 -8.38
N THR A 51 -11.76 -6.99 -7.50
CA THR A 51 -11.71 -8.45 -7.38
C THR A 51 -12.19 -8.91 -6.01
N VAL A 52 -11.58 -8.40 -4.94
CA VAL A 52 -11.86 -8.87 -3.57
C VAL A 52 -13.25 -8.46 -3.13
N GLY A 53 -13.61 -7.19 -3.29
CA GLY A 53 -14.90 -6.63 -2.86
C GLY A 53 -16.10 -7.39 -3.43
N PRO A 54 -16.21 -7.56 -4.77
CA PRO A 54 -17.28 -8.34 -5.39
C PRO A 54 -17.30 -9.82 -4.97
N THR A 55 -16.13 -10.42 -4.74
CA THR A 55 -16.02 -11.82 -4.29
C THR A 55 -16.51 -12.00 -2.85
N LEU A 56 -16.14 -11.06 -1.96
CA LEU A 56 -16.64 -11.07 -0.58
C LEU A 56 -18.12 -10.73 -0.52
N TRP A 57 -18.60 -9.85 -1.41
CA TRP A 57 -20.01 -9.52 -1.53
C TRP A 57 -20.85 -10.73 -1.96
N SER A 58 -20.43 -11.48 -2.98
CA SER A 58 -21.16 -12.68 -3.40
C SER A 58 -21.18 -13.73 -2.28
N LYS A 59 -20.10 -13.83 -1.50
CA LYS A 59 -20.03 -14.69 -0.32
C LYS A 59 -20.94 -14.23 0.82
N SER A 60 -21.05 -12.92 1.07
CA SER A 60 -21.96 -12.38 2.10
C SER A 60 -23.42 -12.53 1.68
N MET A 61 -23.75 -12.33 0.40
CA MET A 61 -25.06 -12.63 -0.17
C MET A 61 -25.44 -14.10 0.05
N ALA A 62 -24.55 -15.03 -0.29
CA ALA A 62 -24.78 -16.48 -0.13
C ALA A 62 -24.98 -16.90 1.34
N ARG A 63 -24.42 -16.14 2.29
CA ARG A 63 -24.58 -16.35 3.74
C ARG A 63 -25.79 -15.61 4.33
N GLY A 64 -26.59 -14.93 3.50
CA GLY A 64 -27.73 -14.13 3.97
C GLY A 64 -27.32 -12.86 4.74
N GLN A 65 -26.06 -12.42 4.63
CA GLN A 65 -25.52 -11.25 5.34
C GLN A 65 -25.70 -9.94 4.57
N LYS A 66 -26.44 -9.93 3.46
CA LYS A 66 -26.91 -8.70 2.79
C LYS A 66 -25.81 -7.67 2.48
N GLY A 67 -24.58 -8.13 2.19
CA GLY A 67 -23.48 -7.27 1.76
C GLY A 67 -22.51 -6.94 2.88
N ASN A 68 -22.90 -7.21 4.13
CA ASN A 68 -22.06 -7.06 5.32
C ASN A 68 -20.86 -8.00 5.23
N ILE A 69 -19.67 -7.45 5.46
CA ILE A 69 -18.40 -8.20 5.42
C ILE A 69 -17.66 -8.19 6.76
N SER A 70 -18.12 -7.44 7.77
CA SER A 70 -17.52 -7.41 9.11
C SER A 70 -17.38 -8.78 9.78
N GLY A 71 -18.35 -9.67 9.51
CA GLY A 71 -18.37 -11.02 10.08
C GLY A 71 -17.56 -12.05 9.29
N ILE A 72 -16.87 -11.66 8.22
CA ILE A 72 -16.14 -12.59 7.36
C ILE A 72 -14.72 -12.83 7.91
N THR A 73 -14.42 -14.09 8.22
CA THR A 73 -13.09 -14.57 8.67
C THR A 73 -12.28 -15.18 7.53
N ASP A 74 -12.26 -14.54 6.36
CA ASP A 74 -11.52 -15.06 5.21
C ASP A 74 -10.07 -14.61 5.21
N ASP A 75 -9.22 -15.42 4.60
CA ASP A 75 -7.82 -15.06 4.41
C ASP A 75 -7.68 -14.25 3.11
N LEU A 76 -7.37 -12.95 3.24
CA LEU A 76 -7.22 -12.05 2.11
C LEU A 76 -6.18 -12.54 1.10
N THR A 77 -5.17 -13.28 1.57
CA THR A 77 -4.09 -13.81 0.72
C THR A 77 -4.55 -14.83 -0.31
N ARG A 78 -5.76 -15.39 -0.15
CA ARG A 78 -6.40 -16.27 -1.15
C ARG A 78 -6.85 -15.53 -2.41
N TYR A 79 -7.05 -14.22 -2.31
CA TYR A 79 -7.59 -13.42 -3.40
C TYR A 79 -6.56 -12.47 -4.01
N THR A 80 -5.57 -12.05 -3.22
CA THR A 80 -4.53 -11.11 -3.66
C THR A 80 -3.31 -11.21 -2.77
N GLU A 81 -2.15 -10.93 -3.34
CA GLU A 81 -0.92 -10.74 -2.57
C GLU A 81 -0.98 -9.40 -1.85
N ILE A 82 -0.53 -9.37 -0.59
CA ILE A 82 -0.48 -8.17 0.25
C ILE A 82 0.87 -7.47 -0.02
N PRO A 83 0.89 -6.19 -0.42
CA PRO A 83 2.13 -5.44 -0.61
C PRO A 83 2.97 -5.40 0.67
N GLU A 84 4.29 -5.35 0.52
CA GLU A 84 5.19 -5.18 1.66
C GLU A 84 5.00 -3.84 2.37
N GLY A 85 5.32 -3.81 3.67
CA GLY A 85 5.25 -2.61 4.51
C GLY A 85 3.93 -2.46 5.28
N ASN A 86 3.10 -3.49 5.31
CA ASN A 86 1.94 -3.56 6.19
C ASN A 86 2.39 -3.66 7.66
N THR A 87 1.76 -2.91 8.54
CA THR A 87 2.01 -2.93 9.99
C THR A 87 0.90 -3.63 10.76
N SER A 88 -0.19 -3.98 10.07
CA SER A 88 -1.31 -4.74 10.61
C SER A 88 -1.81 -5.78 9.60
N ALA A 89 -2.43 -6.84 10.14
CA ALA A 89 -3.11 -7.83 9.34
C ALA A 89 -4.46 -7.27 8.84
N PRO A 90 -4.98 -7.75 7.71
CA PRO A 90 -6.31 -7.38 7.24
C PRO A 90 -7.38 -7.76 8.27
N ASP A 91 -8.17 -6.78 8.69
CA ASP A 91 -9.26 -6.96 9.65
C ASP A 91 -10.59 -6.51 9.04
N PHE A 92 -11.37 -7.48 8.55
CA PHE A 92 -12.69 -7.20 7.97
C PHE A 92 -13.68 -6.64 8.98
N SER A 93 -13.50 -6.87 10.29
CA SER A 93 -14.38 -6.31 11.33
C SER A 93 -14.30 -4.78 11.42
N LYS A 94 -13.28 -4.18 10.80
CA LYS A 94 -13.13 -2.73 10.63
C LYS A 94 -13.85 -2.17 9.42
N CYS A 95 -14.50 -3.01 8.62
CA CYS A 95 -15.36 -2.52 7.54
C CYS A 95 -16.68 -2.04 8.13
N THR A 96 -16.93 -0.74 8.08
CA THR A 96 -18.17 -0.17 8.64
C THR A 96 -19.08 0.37 7.55
N THR A 97 -20.34 0.64 7.86
CA THR A 97 -21.30 1.21 6.90
C THR A 97 -20.97 2.65 6.51
N THR A 98 -20.15 3.35 7.31
CA THR A 98 -19.67 4.71 7.05
C THR A 98 -18.19 4.68 6.72
N ALA A 99 -17.84 4.88 5.45
CA ALA A 99 -16.46 5.11 5.04
C ALA A 99 -15.89 6.32 5.79
N GLY A 100 -14.76 6.17 6.48
CA GLY A 100 -13.98 7.30 6.98
C GLY A 100 -13.96 7.52 8.50
N SER A 101 -14.47 6.61 9.32
CA SER A 101 -14.07 6.60 10.73
C SER A 101 -12.57 6.36 10.83
N SER A 102 -11.83 7.35 11.32
CA SER A 102 -10.37 7.33 11.34
C SER A 102 -9.77 6.22 12.20
N SER A 103 -10.59 5.59 13.05
CA SER A 103 -10.26 4.49 13.97
C SER A 103 -10.38 3.10 13.35
N ASP A 104 -10.96 2.97 12.16
CA ASP A 104 -11.27 1.68 11.54
C ASP A 104 -10.37 1.45 10.32
N ALA A 105 -9.09 1.19 10.61
CA ALA A 105 -8.14 0.77 9.59
C ALA A 105 -8.35 -0.71 9.28
N PHE A 106 -8.77 -1.01 8.04
CA PHE A 106 -8.77 -2.37 7.51
C PHE A 106 -7.35 -2.95 7.50
N MET A 107 -6.39 -2.13 7.06
CA MET A 107 -4.96 -2.38 7.13
C MET A 107 -4.21 -1.06 7.25
N GLU A 108 -3.06 -1.10 7.90
CA GLU A 108 -2.13 0.03 8.03
C GLU A 108 -0.81 -0.31 7.36
N TYR A 109 -0.17 0.71 6.80
CA TYR A 109 1.10 0.61 6.10
C TYR A 109 2.00 1.77 6.49
N LYS A 110 3.32 1.51 6.48
CA LYS A 110 4.33 2.55 6.63
C LYS A 110 5.35 2.47 5.50
N ILE A 111 5.47 3.56 4.75
CA ILE A 111 6.43 3.70 3.64
C ILE A 111 7.32 4.89 3.99
N GLY A 112 8.59 4.64 4.27
CA GLY A 112 9.48 5.67 4.83
C GLY A 112 8.95 6.13 6.19
N ASP A 113 8.73 7.44 6.33
CA ASP A 113 8.09 8.04 7.51
C ASP A 113 6.60 8.34 7.34
N THR A 114 6.05 8.07 6.15
CA THR A 114 4.63 8.32 5.86
C THR A 114 3.78 7.11 6.23
N GLU A 115 2.74 7.35 7.02
CA GLU A 115 1.74 6.36 7.39
C GLU A 115 0.56 6.40 6.42
N TYR A 116 0.11 5.21 6.03
CA TYR A 116 -1.03 5.01 5.17
C TYR A 116 -2.00 4.06 5.87
N LYS A 117 -3.30 4.24 5.63
CA LYS A 117 -4.30 3.27 6.04
C LYS A 117 -5.26 3.00 4.91
N ILE A 118 -5.66 1.74 4.80
CA ILE A 118 -6.76 1.32 3.97
C ILE A 118 -7.98 1.27 4.88
N VAL A 119 -9.04 1.93 4.47
CA VAL A 119 -10.35 1.89 5.15
C VAL A 119 -11.29 1.13 4.23
N CYS A 120 -12.20 0.35 4.80
CA CYS A 120 -13.25 -0.30 4.03
C CYS A 120 -14.63 0.17 4.47
N ARG A 121 -15.52 0.28 3.50
CA ARG A 121 -16.95 0.43 3.69
C ARG A 121 -17.62 -0.89 3.36
N GLU A 122 -18.54 -1.31 4.22
CA GLU A 122 -19.37 -2.48 3.96
C GLU A 122 -20.18 -2.34 2.68
N GLY A 123 -20.50 -3.48 2.08
CA GLY A 123 -21.50 -3.55 1.03
C GLY A 123 -22.91 -3.56 1.61
N ASN A 124 -23.88 -3.44 0.73
CA ASN A 124 -25.30 -3.59 1.04
C ASN A 124 -25.92 -4.61 0.06
N GLU A 125 -27.25 -4.69 -0.03
CA GLU A 125 -27.93 -5.62 -0.95
C GLU A 125 -27.70 -5.33 -2.44
N THR A 126 -27.27 -4.12 -2.79
CA THR A 126 -27.09 -3.65 -4.17
C THR A 126 -25.65 -3.33 -4.53
N ASP A 127 -24.83 -3.00 -3.54
CA ASP A 127 -23.49 -2.47 -3.71
C ASP A 127 -22.45 -3.35 -3.01
N ALA A 128 -21.39 -3.67 -3.74
CA ALA A 128 -20.21 -4.33 -3.20
C ALA A 128 -19.47 -3.43 -2.19
N PRO A 129 -18.77 -4.02 -1.20
CA PRO A 129 -17.92 -3.27 -0.30
C PRO A 129 -16.82 -2.54 -1.07
N ARG A 130 -16.42 -1.39 -0.52
CA ARG A 130 -15.45 -0.49 -1.16
C ARG A 130 -14.28 -0.25 -0.24
N PHE A 131 -13.12 -0.04 -0.82
CA PHE A 131 -11.86 0.20 -0.13
C PHE A 131 -11.30 1.55 -0.56
N GLY A 132 -10.87 2.34 0.42
CA GLY A 132 -10.24 3.65 0.24
C GLY A 132 -8.84 3.66 0.82
N LEU A 133 -8.01 4.57 0.33
CA LEU A 133 -6.65 4.79 0.81
C LEU A 133 -6.56 6.18 1.41
N TYR A 134 -6.05 6.26 2.63
CA TYR A 134 -5.80 7.51 3.32
C TYR A 134 -4.33 7.63 3.70
N ILE A 135 -3.81 8.85 3.61
CA ILE A 135 -2.43 9.21 3.94
C ILE A 135 -2.47 10.08 5.19
N LYS A 136 -1.56 9.85 6.13
CA LYS A 136 -1.43 10.66 7.33
C LYS A 136 -0.66 11.94 7.03
N ASN A 137 -1.30 13.07 7.23
CA ASN A 137 -0.70 14.40 7.11
C ASN A 137 -0.85 15.13 8.45
N GLY A 138 0.23 15.10 9.24
CA GLY A 138 0.23 15.56 10.63
C GLY A 138 -0.70 14.72 11.50
N ASN A 139 -1.71 15.37 12.09
CA ASN A 139 -2.73 14.71 12.92
C ASN A 139 -4.01 14.34 12.14
N SER A 140 -4.04 14.63 10.84
CA SER A 140 -5.20 14.42 9.98
C SER A 140 -4.94 13.29 8.98
N TRP A 141 -6.02 12.71 8.49
CA TRP A 141 -5.99 11.70 7.42
C TRP A 141 -6.62 12.29 6.16
N GLU A 142 -5.87 12.29 5.06
CA GLU A 142 -6.34 12.80 3.76
C GLU A 142 -6.58 11.63 2.80
N ALA A 143 -7.71 11.66 2.08
CA ALA A 143 -8.05 10.62 1.12
C ALA A 143 -7.15 10.72 -0.12
N SER A 144 -6.41 9.66 -0.41
CA SER A 144 -5.69 9.50 -1.68
C SER A 144 -6.53 8.73 -2.70
N ILE A 145 -7.30 7.76 -2.23
CA ILE A 145 -8.36 7.10 -2.99
C ILE A 145 -9.59 7.14 -2.10
N ASP A 146 -10.55 7.99 -2.46
CA ASP A 146 -11.76 8.13 -1.66
C ASP A 146 -12.75 7.01 -1.93
N ILE A 147 -13.56 6.69 -0.93
CA ILE A 147 -14.69 5.78 -1.09
C ILE A 147 -15.87 6.64 -1.56
N PRO A 148 -16.40 6.41 -2.77
CA PRO A 148 -17.50 7.23 -3.28
C PRO A 148 -18.70 7.17 -2.34
N SER A 149 -19.28 8.34 -2.04
CA SER A 149 -20.52 8.48 -1.30
C SER A 149 -21.70 8.03 -2.17
N SER A 150 -21.85 6.73 -2.38
CA SER A 150 -23.14 6.15 -2.78
C SER A 150 -24.01 5.99 -1.56
#